data_AF-R0AZG5-F1
#
_entry.id   AF-R0AZG5-F1
#
_cell.length_a   1.000
_cell.length_b   1.000
_cell.length_c   1.000
_cell.angle_alpha   90.00
_cell.angle_beta   90.00
_cell.angle_gamma   90.00
#
_symmetry.space_group_name_H-M   'P 1'
#
loop_
_entity.id
_entity.type
_entity.pdbx_description
1 polymer ?
#
loop_
_entity_poly.entity_id
_entity_poly.type
_entity_poly.pdbx_seq_one_letter_code
_entity_poly.pdbx_strand_id
1 'polypeptide(L)'
;MKKQLDIKKLLILNLPYILMGLFATNFGEAWRMAQGADASQKALSLISVLPVALASWWPSLHPLDLLVGICCGGGLRLAVYLKSKNAKKYRHGMEYGSARWGTHEDIAPYVDPVFQNNVILTKTESLTMNSRPKDPKTARNKNVLVIGGSGSGKTRFWLKPNLMQMHSSYVVTDPKGTILVECGKMLQRGTPKMRPKLGKDHQPIRDRHGNPVYETVKDKNGKVVYEPYRIKVLNTINFKKSMHYNPFAYLHSEKDILKLVTTLIANTKGEGKAGDDFWVKAETLLYCALIGYIHYEAPVEEQNFATLIEFINAMEVREDDEEFKNPVDLMFDALEAEKPNHFAVRQYKKYKLAAGKTAKSILISCGARLAVFDIAELREVTSYDELELDTLGDRKTALFLIMSDTDDSFNFLISMCYTQLFNLLCEKADDVYGGRLPVHVRCLIDECANIGQIPKLEKLVATIRSREISACLVLQAQSQLKAIYKDNADTIIGNMDTSIFLGGKEPTTLKELAAVLGKETIDTYNTGESRGRETSHSFNYQKLGKELMSQDELAVMDGGKCILQLRGVRPFLSDKYDITKHPNFKYTADASDKNTFDIEAFLSTRLKLKPNEVCDVYEVDTQGA
;
A
#
# COMPACT_ATOMS: atom_id res chain seq x y z
N MET A 1 30.98 -26.51 3.92
CA MET A 1 32.13 -25.57 3.75
C MET A 1 33.11 -25.77 4.89
N LYS A 2 34.31 -26.32 4.62
CA LYS A 2 35.40 -26.40 5.62
C LYS A 2 35.89 -24.97 5.88
N LYS A 3 35.64 -24.42 7.07
CA LYS A 3 36.21 -23.13 7.49
C LYS A 3 37.73 -23.22 7.40
N GLN A 4 38.35 -22.44 6.51
CA GLN A 4 39.79 -22.20 6.59
C GLN A 4 40.08 -21.62 7.98
N LEU A 5 40.83 -22.38 8.77
CA LEU A 5 41.33 -21.92 10.06
C LEU A 5 42.33 -20.82 9.80
N ASP A 6 41.95 -19.58 10.11
CA ASP A 6 42.84 -18.43 10.05
C ASP A 6 43.85 -18.51 11.21
N ILE A 7 44.99 -19.15 10.94
CA ILE A 7 46.04 -19.46 11.92
C ILE A 7 46.56 -18.18 12.59
N LYS A 8 46.64 -17.06 11.85
CA LYS A 8 47.06 -15.77 12.40
C LYS A 8 46.09 -15.26 13.47
N LYS A 9 44.79 -15.31 13.18
CA LYS A 9 43.76 -14.92 14.13
C LYS A 9 43.75 -15.81 15.37
N LEU A 10 44.02 -17.10 15.20
CA LEU A 10 44.07 -18.06 16.31
C LEU A 10 45.32 -17.88 17.19
N LEU A 11 46.45 -17.51 16.60
CA LEU A 11 47.67 -17.17 17.34
C LEU A 11 47.51 -15.88 18.14
N ILE A 12 46.98 -14.81 17.52
CA ILE A 12 46.76 -13.53 18.19
C ILE A 12 45.80 -13.66 19.37
N LEU A 13 44.72 -14.44 19.20
CA LEU A 13 43.74 -14.66 20.27
C LEU A 13 44.33 -15.42 21.46
N ASN A 14 45.28 -16.33 21.23
CA ASN A 14 45.89 -17.15 22.27
C ASN A 14 47.20 -16.57 22.85
N LEU A 15 47.77 -15.55 22.21
CA LEU A 15 49.05 -14.94 22.59
C LEU A 15 49.10 -14.47 24.06
N PRO A 16 48.07 -13.81 24.64
CA PRO A 16 48.12 -13.38 26.04
C PRO A 16 48.23 -14.56 27.01
N TYR A 17 47.57 -15.69 26.70
CA TYR A 17 47.60 -16.90 27.52
C TYR A 17 48.95 -17.63 27.41
N ILE A 18 49.57 -17.59 26.22
CA ILE A 18 50.91 -18.13 25.99
C ILE A 18 51.94 -17.29 26.74
N LEU A 19 51.85 -15.96 26.67
CA LEU A 19 52.75 -15.06 27.41
C LEU A 19 52.60 -15.20 28.93
N MET A 20 51.36 -15.30 29.44
CA MET A 20 51.12 -15.59 30.86
C MET A 20 51.60 -16.97 31.27
N GLY A 21 51.45 -17.99 30.41
CA GLY A 21 51.96 -19.33 30.64
C GLY A 21 53.50 -19.37 30.68
N LEU A 22 54.16 -18.64 29.78
CA LEU A 22 55.62 -18.48 29.77
C LEU A 22 56.10 -17.74 31.03
N PHE A 23 55.45 -16.65 31.43
CA PHE A 23 55.77 -15.97 32.69
C PHE A 23 55.54 -16.87 33.91
N ALA A 24 54.51 -17.73 33.87
CA ALA A 24 54.22 -18.68 34.94
C ALA A 24 55.28 -19.79 35.12
N THR A 25 56.18 -19.99 34.15
CA THR A 25 57.30 -20.94 34.29
C THR A 25 58.25 -20.54 35.42
N ASN A 26 58.34 -19.25 35.74
CA ASN A 26 59.16 -18.73 36.84
C ASN A 26 58.68 -19.22 38.22
N PHE A 27 57.40 -19.61 38.35
CA PHE A 27 56.90 -20.26 39.57
C PHE A 27 57.42 -21.69 39.69
N GLY A 28 57.59 -22.41 38.58
CA GLY A 28 58.26 -23.72 38.56
C GLY A 28 59.74 -23.59 38.93
N GLU A 29 60.41 -22.57 38.40
CA GLU A 29 61.80 -22.26 38.73
C GLU A 29 61.99 -21.93 40.22
N ALA A 30 61.10 -21.11 40.80
CA ALA A 30 61.08 -20.82 42.23
C ALA A 30 60.91 -22.09 43.08
N TRP A 31 60.05 -23.02 42.64
CA TRP A 31 59.83 -24.32 43.30
C TRP A 31 61.06 -25.24 43.25
N ARG A 32 61.87 -25.12 42.20
CA ARG A 32 63.12 -25.86 42.05
C ARG A 32 64.27 -25.27 42.88
N MET A 33 64.32 -23.94 43.00
CA MET A 33 65.33 -23.23 43.81
C MET A 33 65.05 -23.31 45.33
N ALA A 34 63.81 -23.59 45.72
CA ALA A 34 63.42 -23.85 47.09
C ALA A 34 64.08 -25.14 47.65
N GLN A 35 64.75 -25.03 48.81
CA GLN A 35 65.44 -26.15 49.47
C GLN A 35 64.75 -26.53 50.79
N GLY A 36 64.59 -27.83 51.02
CA GLY A 36 64.02 -28.39 52.26
C GLY A 36 63.84 -29.91 52.17
N ALA A 37 64.00 -30.62 53.29
CA ALA A 37 63.85 -32.08 53.34
C ALA A 37 62.37 -32.51 53.33
N ASP A 38 61.49 -31.68 53.91
CA ASP A 38 60.04 -31.87 53.95
C ASP A 38 59.28 -30.81 53.16
N ALA A 39 58.07 -31.16 52.69
CA ALA A 39 57.23 -30.30 51.85
C ALA A 39 56.87 -28.95 52.48
N SER A 40 56.73 -28.89 53.82
CA SER A 40 56.44 -27.67 54.57
C SER A 40 57.62 -26.69 54.60
N GLN A 41 58.84 -27.21 54.80
CA GLN A 41 60.07 -26.42 54.77
C GLN A 41 60.34 -25.89 53.36
N LYS A 42 60.08 -26.70 52.34
CA LYS A 42 60.22 -26.29 50.94
C LYS A 42 59.24 -25.16 50.58
N ALA A 43 58.00 -25.22 51.06
CA ALA A 43 57.02 -24.16 50.86
C ALA A 43 57.40 -22.82 51.55
N LEU A 44 57.99 -22.87 52.74
CA LEU A 44 58.51 -21.68 53.43
C LEU A 44 59.71 -21.06 52.69
N SER A 45 60.64 -21.89 52.21
CA SER A 45 61.79 -21.43 51.41
C SER A 45 61.38 -20.87 50.04
N LEU A 46 60.22 -21.28 49.52
CA LEU A 46 59.72 -20.75 48.26
C LEU A 46 59.34 -19.27 48.36
N ILE A 47 58.80 -18.84 49.51
CA ILE A 47 58.37 -17.45 49.72
C ILE A 47 59.54 -16.48 49.63
N SER A 48 60.74 -16.88 50.10
CA SER A 48 61.94 -16.04 50.04
C SER A 48 62.60 -16.04 48.66
N VAL A 49 62.42 -17.10 47.87
CA VAL A 49 63.06 -17.26 46.54
C VAL A 49 62.15 -16.77 45.40
N LEU A 50 60.84 -16.70 45.63
CA LEU A 50 59.86 -16.25 44.66
C LEU A 50 60.11 -14.84 44.09
N PRO A 51 60.51 -13.81 44.89
CA PRO A 51 60.81 -12.49 44.35
C PRO A 51 62.02 -12.49 43.40
N VAL A 52 62.99 -13.38 43.65
CA VAL A 52 64.19 -13.52 42.82
C VAL A 52 63.86 -14.19 41.49
N ALA A 53 63.07 -15.26 41.52
CA ALA A 53 62.62 -15.96 40.31
C ALA A 53 61.65 -15.12 39.45
N LEU A 54 60.87 -14.23 40.06
CA LEU A 54 59.97 -13.32 39.34
C LEU A 54 60.67 -12.04 38.82
N ALA A 55 61.89 -11.74 39.28
CA ALA A 55 62.66 -10.60 38.80
C ALA A 55 63.19 -10.80 37.36
N SER A 56 63.39 -12.05 36.94
CA SER A 56 63.77 -12.39 35.57
C SER A 56 62.55 -12.42 34.67
N TRP A 57 62.55 -11.58 33.64
CA TRP A 57 61.46 -11.54 32.66
C TRP A 57 61.50 -12.71 31.65
N TRP A 58 62.58 -13.49 31.65
CA TRP A 58 62.77 -14.63 30.74
C TRP A 58 62.25 -15.95 31.36
N PRO A 59 61.52 -16.78 30.59
CA PRO A 59 60.97 -18.04 31.08
C PRO A 59 62.03 -19.13 31.25
N SER A 60 61.87 -19.98 32.27
CA SER A 60 62.67 -21.19 32.46
C SER A 60 62.32 -22.24 31.41
N LEU A 61 63.34 -22.77 30.71
CA LEU A 61 63.19 -23.82 29.67
C LEU A 61 63.25 -25.24 30.23
N HIS A 62 63.18 -25.41 31.55
CA HIS A 62 63.21 -26.72 32.16
C HIS A 62 61.88 -27.49 31.96
N PRO A 63 61.89 -28.81 31.68
CA PRO A 63 60.69 -29.56 31.33
C PRO A 63 59.53 -29.48 32.35
N LEU A 64 59.85 -29.48 33.65
CA LEU A 64 58.84 -29.38 34.72
C LEU A 64 58.26 -27.97 34.84
N ASP A 65 59.07 -26.93 34.62
CA ASP A 65 58.67 -25.53 34.73
C ASP A 65 57.77 -25.14 33.55
N LEU A 66 58.07 -25.68 32.36
CA LEU A 66 57.23 -25.57 31.17
C LEU A 66 55.85 -26.23 31.36
N LEU A 67 55.78 -27.35 32.08
CA LEU A 67 54.52 -28.03 32.39
C LEU A 67 53.65 -27.16 33.31
N VAL A 68 54.25 -26.55 34.35
CA VAL A 68 53.57 -25.57 35.21
C VAL A 68 53.05 -24.39 34.39
N GLY A 69 53.86 -23.85 33.48
CA GLY A 69 53.46 -22.78 32.57
C GLY A 69 52.28 -23.14 31.66
N ILE A 70 52.29 -24.34 31.07
CA ILE A 70 51.19 -24.85 30.21
C ILE A 70 49.91 -25.05 31.03
N CYS A 71 50.00 -25.60 32.24
CA CYS A 71 48.84 -25.78 33.13
C CYS A 71 48.23 -24.44 33.56
N CYS A 72 49.05 -23.47 33.95
CA CYS A 72 48.59 -22.13 34.34
C CYS A 72 47.96 -21.38 33.14
N GLY A 73 48.61 -21.39 31.98
CA GLY A 73 48.07 -20.78 30.75
C GLY A 73 46.76 -21.43 30.29
N GLY A 74 46.69 -22.77 30.34
CA GLY A 74 45.50 -23.55 30.03
C GLY A 74 44.35 -23.29 31.02
N GLY A 75 44.65 -23.24 32.32
CA GLY A 75 43.68 -22.92 33.37
C GLY A 75 43.10 -21.50 33.25
N LEU A 76 43.94 -20.51 32.95
CA LEU A 76 43.49 -19.13 32.72
C LEU A 76 42.62 -19.02 31.47
N ARG A 77 42.96 -19.74 30.39
CA ARG A 77 42.12 -19.83 29.19
C ARG A 77 40.78 -20.49 29.48
N LEU A 78 40.76 -21.55 30.29
CA LEU A 78 39.53 -22.22 30.70
C LEU A 78 38.65 -21.32 31.58
N ALA A 79 39.24 -20.58 32.53
CA ALA A 79 38.53 -19.63 33.38
C ALA A 79 37.89 -18.50 32.57
N VAL A 80 38.63 -17.93 31.62
CA VAL A 80 38.09 -16.90 30.70
C VAL A 80 37.01 -17.49 29.79
N TYR A 81 37.18 -18.72 29.31
CA TYR A 81 36.17 -19.41 28.49
C TYR A 81 34.87 -19.66 29.28
N LEU A 82 34.96 -20.13 30.51
CA LEU A 82 33.80 -20.33 31.40
C LEU A 82 33.10 -19.01 31.72
N LYS A 83 33.87 -17.95 32.00
CA LYS A 83 33.34 -16.59 32.24
C LYS A 83 32.70 -16.00 30.98
N SER A 84 33.28 -16.24 29.81
CA SER A 84 32.74 -15.79 28.52
C SER A 84 31.48 -16.55 28.11
N LYS A 85 31.35 -17.84 28.45
CA LYS A 85 30.11 -18.59 28.22
C LYS A 85 28.98 -18.18 29.17
N ASN A 86 29.33 -17.73 30.37
CA ASN A 86 28.40 -17.18 31.35
C ASN A 86 28.18 -15.65 31.20
N ALA A 87 28.84 -15.01 30.23
CA ALA A 87 28.64 -13.60 29.95
C ALA A 87 27.24 -13.40 29.34
N LYS A 88 26.37 -12.73 30.08
CA LYS A 88 25.05 -12.33 29.60
C LYS A 88 25.22 -11.45 28.36
N LYS A 89 24.43 -11.70 27.33
CA LYS A 89 24.45 -10.94 26.07
C LYS A 89 23.70 -9.62 26.27
N TYR A 90 24.40 -8.58 26.70
CA TYR A 90 23.82 -7.24 26.84
C TYR A 90 23.86 -6.49 25.50
N ARG A 91 22.75 -5.81 25.16
CA ARG A 91 22.71 -4.79 24.11
C ARG A 91 23.05 -3.44 24.73
N HIS A 92 24.34 -3.18 24.94
CA HIS A 92 24.80 -1.93 25.56
C HIS A 92 24.25 -0.70 24.83
N GLY A 93 23.54 0.17 25.55
CA GLY A 93 22.96 1.42 25.02
C GLY A 93 21.65 1.23 24.22
N MET A 94 21.15 0.00 24.10
CA MET A 94 19.86 -0.33 23.46
C MET A 94 19.05 -1.27 24.34
N GLU A 95 19.20 -1.15 25.66
CA GLU A 95 18.65 -2.08 26.65
C GLU A 95 17.13 -2.01 26.70
N TYR A 96 16.56 -0.82 26.50
CA TYR A 96 15.11 -0.59 26.50
C TYR A 96 14.53 -0.39 25.09
N GLY A 97 15.40 -0.24 24.08
CA GLY A 97 15.04 -0.10 22.68
C GLY A 97 16.06 0.69 21.87
N SER A 98 15.95 0.60 20.55
CA SER A 98 16.87 1.23 19.58
C SER A 98 16.13 2.16 18.62
N ALA A 99 14.93 2.60 18.99
CA ALA A 99 14.13 3.49 18.17
C ALA A 99 14.86 4.84 18.06
N ARG A 100 14.82 5.43 16.86
CA ARG A 100 15.30 6.77 16.54
C ARG A 100 14.55 7.27 15.32
N TRP A 101 14.48 8.59 15.14
CA TRP A 101 14.02 9.17 13.88
C TRP A 101 15.01 8.88 12.74
N GLY A 102 14.46 8.68 11.55
CA GLY A 102 15.19 8.48 10.31
C GLY A 102 15.92 9.75 9.86
N THR A 103 17.00 9.57 9.12
CA THR A 103 17.78 10.66 8.51
C THR A 103 17.73 10.56 6.99
N HIS A 104 18.20 11.60 6.29
CA HIS A 104 18.23 11.59 4.82
C HIS A 104 18.98 10.38 4.24
N GLU A 105 20.02 9.89 4.92
CA GLU A 105 20.77 8.70 4.51
C GLU A 105 19.92 7.43 4.54
N ASP A 106 18.94 7.34 5.45
CA ASP A 106 18.05 6.18 5.56
C ASP A 106 17.08 6.10 4.36
N ILE A 107 16.68 7.25 3.78
CA ILE A 107 15.73 7.31 2.64
C ILE A 107 16.41 7.38 1.26
N ALA A 108 17.64 7.92 1.17
CA ALA A 108 18.33 8.14 -0.09
C ALA A 108 18.36 6.94 -1.06
N PRO A 109 18.52 5.67 -0.61
CA PRO A 109 18.50 4.51 -1.50
C PRO A 109 17.15 4.25 -2.21
N TYR A 110 16.07 4.85 -1.71
CA TYR A 110 14.70 4.65 -2.20
C TYR A 110 14.22 5.78 -3.10
N VAL A 111 15.03 6.83 -3.31
CA VAL A 111 14.68 8.03 -4.07
C VAL A 111 15.28 7.97 -5.47
N ASP A 112 14.48 8.29 -6.49
CA ASP A 112 14.96 8.51 -7.85
C ASP A 112 15.59 9.91 -7.98
N PRO A 113 16.72 10.08 -8.68
CA PRO A 113 17.32 11.40 -8.89
C PRO A 113 16.40 12.38 -9.63
N VAL A 114 15.45 11.89 -10.45
CA VAL A 114 14.48 12.72 -11.15
C VAL A 114 13.23 12.88 -10.29
N PHE A 115 12.96 14.10 -9.83
CA PHE A 115 11.84 14.42 -8.95
C PHE A 115 10.48 13.88 -9.45
N GLN A 116 10.22 13.98 -10.76
CA GLN A 116 8.96 13.54 -11.37
C GLN A 116 8.76 12.02 -11.35
N ASN A 117 9.81 11.23 -11.15
CA ASN A 117 9.74 9.77 -11.07
C ASN A 117 9.51 9.28 -9.63
N ASN A 118 9.18 10.17 -8.70
CA ASN A 118 8.99 9.83 -7.30
C ASN A 118 7.56 10.08 -6.83
N VAL A 119 7.09 9.19 -5.97
CA VAL A 119 5.95 9.40 -5.06
C VAL A 119 6.41 10.33 -3.95
N ILE A 120 5.68 11.41 -3.75
CA ILE A 120 5.95 12.36 -2.68
C ILE A 120 5.32 11.81 -1.40
N LEU A 121 6.15 11.57 -0.37
CA LEU A 121 5.67 11.07 0.92
C LEU A 121 5.60 12.18 1.96
N THR A 122 6.63 13.00 2.07
CA THR A 122 6.73 14.17 2.95
C THR A 122 7.44 15.30 2.21
N LYS A 123 7.81 16.40 2.89
CA LYS A 123 8.66 17.46 2.33
C LYS A 123 10.04 16.96 1.86
N THR A 124 10.62 15.98 2.54
CA THR A 124 12.01 15.54 2.33
C THR A 124 12.13 14.10 1.86
N GLU A 125 11.18 13.23 2.24
CA GLU A 125 11.18 11.82 1.87
C GLU A 125 10.30 11.59 0.65
N SER A 126 10.78 10.72 -0.24
CA SER A 126 10.09 10.34 -1.47
C SER A 126 10.42 8.90 -1.81
N LEU A 127 9.59 8.26 -2.65
CA LEU A 127 9.76 6.88 -3.04
C LEU A 127 9.76 6.75 -4.57
N THR A 128 10.78 6.11 -5.13
CA THR A 128 10.90 5.90 -6.57
C THR A 128 9.73 5.10 -7.14
N MET A 129 9.27 5.49 -8.33
CA MET A 129 8.32 4.74 -9.14
C MET A 129 8.97 3.56 -9.87
N ASN A 130 10.29 3.38 -9.78
CA ASN A 130 10.94 2.22 -10.35
C ASN A 130 10.65 0.95 -9.50
N SER A 131 9.87 0.03 -10.06
CA SER A 131 9.54 -1.25 -9.41
C SER A 131 10.72 -2.20 -9.26
N ARG A 132 11.76 -2.05 -10.10
CA ARG A 132 12.94 -2.93 -10.16
C ARG A 132 14.22 -2.09 -10.10
N PRO A 133 14.53 -1.50 -8.94
CA PRO A 133 15.80 -0.82 -8.74
C PRO A 133 16.96 -1.82 -8.89
N LYS A 134 18.15 -1.28 -9.19
CA LYS A 134 19.36 -2.10 -9.40
C LYS A 134 19.71 -2.97 -8.19
N ASP A 135 19.46 -2.46 -6.98
CA ASP A 135 19.53 -3.25 -5.75
C ASP A 135 18.13 -3.74 -5.35
N PRO A 136 17.83 -5.05 -5.48
CA PRO A 136 16.54 -5.61 -5.09
C PRO A 136 16.12 -5.32 -3.65
N LYS A 137 17.07 -5.05 -2.75
CA LYS A 137 16.78 -4.69 -1.34
C LYS A 137 16.00 -3.39 -1.20
N THR A 138 16.16 -2.49 -2.17
CA THR A 138 15.50 -1.17 -2.19
C THR A 138 14.12 -1.21 -2.85
N ALA A 139 13.74 -2.34 -3.46
CA ALA A 139 12.44 -2.48 -4.08
C ALA A 139 11.34 -2.44 -3.00
N ARG A 140 10.43 -1.47 -3.12
CA ARG A 140 9.28 -1.34 -2.20
C ARG A 140 7.97 -1.49 -2.94
N ASN A 141 6.95 -1.92 -2.19
CA ASN A 141 5.58 -1.77 -2.64
C ASN A 141 5.23 -0.28 -2.63
N LYS A 142 4.45 0.15 -3.63
CA LYS A 142 4.00 1.52 -3.80
C LYS A 142 2.63 1.76 -3.18
N ASN A 143 2.07 0.74 -2.52
CA ASN A 143 0.87 0.88 -1.72
C ASN A 143 1.13 1.78 -0.50
N VAL A 144 0.22 2.72 -0.26
CA VAL A 144 0.36 3.74 0.79
C VAL A 144 -0.90 3.75 1.64
N LEU A 145 -0.72 3.81 2.95
CA LEU A 145 -1.78 4.10 3.91
C LEU A 145 -1.59 5.53 4.42
N VAL A 146 -2.62 6.38 4.28
CA VAL A 146 -2.61 7.73 4.83
C VAL A 146 -3.69 7.82 5.90
N ILE A 147 -3.30 8.16 7.12
CA ILE A 147 -4.21 8.31 8.25
C ILE A 147 -4.18 9.76 8.72
N GLY A 148 -5.34 10.41 8.75
CA GLY A 148 -5.44 11.74 9.31
C GLY A 148 -6.87 12.19 9.54
N GLY A 149 -7.14 12.80 10.70
CA GLY A 149 -8.47 13.32 11.04
C GLY A 149 -8.99 14.36 10.05
N SER A 150 -10.26 14.75 10.17
CA SER A 150 -10.80 15.88 9.41
C SER A 150 -9.96 17.14 9.65
N GLY A 151 -9.72 17.92 8.59
CA GLY A 151 -8.88 19.12 8.65
C GLY A 151 -7.35 18.88 8.68
N SER A 152 -6.87 17.62 8.73
CA SER A 152 -5.43 17.31 8.68
C SER A 152 -4.74 17.64 7.35
N GLY A 153 -5.51 17.99 6.32
CA GLY A 153 -5.03 18.40 5.01
C GLY A 153 -4.59 17.25 4.10
N LYS A 154 -5.20 16.07 4.23
CA LYS A 154 -4.92 14.86 3.41
C LYS A 154 -4.88 15.15 1.91
N THR A 155 -5.93 15.78 1.39
CA THR A 155 -6.05 16.13 -0.02
C THR A 155 -5.03 17.17 -0.45
N ARG A 156 -4.84 18.22 0.35
CA ARG A 156 -3.90 19.31 0.07
C ARG A 156 -2.44 18.85 0.10
N PHE A 157 -2.01 18.20 1.16
CA PHE A 157 -0.59 17.91 1.39
C PHE A 157 -0.11 16.58 0.80
N TRP A 158 -1.03 15.67 0.44
CA TRP A 158 -0.67 14.36 -0.10
C TRP A 158 -1.27 14.11 -1.49
N LEU A 159 -2.61 14.13 -1.65
CA LEU A 159 -3.24 13.72 -2.92
C LEU A 159 -2.86 14.64 -4.08
N LYS A 160 -3.05 15.96 -3.92
CA LYS A 160 -2.75 16.94 -4.96
C LYS A 160 -1.28 16.87 -5.41
N PRO A 161 -0.27 16.91 -4.52
CA PRO A 161 1.14 16.74 -4.92
C PRO A 161 1.40 15.49 -5.74
N ASN A 162 0.84 14.34 -5.34
CA ASN A 162 1.06 13.08 -6.04
C ASN A 162 0.32 13.00 -7.38
N LEU A 163 -0.84 13.64 -7.51
CA LEU A 163 -1.53 13.80 -8.80
C LEU A 163 -0.74 14.73 -9.75
N MET A 164 -0.14 15.78 -9.20
CA MET A 164 0.67 16.76 -9.93
C MET A 164 1.98 16.18 -10.48
N GLN A 165 2.44 15.02 -9.98
CA GLN A 165 3.61 14.34 -10.53
C GLN A 165 3.39 13.80 -11.95
N MET A 166 2.15 13.44 -12.32
CA MET A 166 1.77 13.05 -13.70
C MET A 166 2.65 11.95 -14.35
N HIS A 167 3.18 11.02 -13.53
CA HIS A 167 4.02 9.92 -13.99
C HIS A 167 3.24 8.63 -14.28
N SER A 168 2.00 8.53 -13.78
CA SER A 168 1.16 7.33 -13.81
C SER A 168 -0.22 7.62 -14.36
N SER A 169 -1.00 6.58 -14.64
CA SER A 169 -2.46 6.71 -14.70
C SER A 169 -3.01 6.78 -13.28
N TYR A 170 -4.09 7.53 -13.09
CA TYR A 170 -4.66 7.77 -11.76
C TYR A 170 -6.14 7.38 -11.75
N VAL A 171 -6.56 6.76 -10.65
CA VAL A 171 -7.97 6.63 -10.29
C VAL A 171 -8.14 7.32 -8.97
N VAL A 172 -8.97 8.34 -8.90
CA VAL A 172 -9.09 9.23 -7.74
C VAL A 172 -10.52 9.20 -7.25
N THR A 173 -10.75 8.81 -5.99
CA THR A 173 -12.04 9.13 -5.35
C THR A 173 -11.99 10.53 -4.77
N ASP A 174 -13.05 11.29 -5.04
CA ASP A 174 -13.14 12.70 -4.67
C ASP A 174 -14.49 12.96 -4.00
N PRO A 175 -14.59 12.80 -2.67
CA PRO A 175 -15.83 13.00 -1.92
C PRO A 175 -16.44 14.41 -2.03
N LYS A 176 -15.66 15.38 -2.53
CA LYS A 176 -16.09 16.79 -2.63
C LYS A 176 -16.19 17.28 -4.08
N GLY A 177 -15.78 16.46 -5.05
CA GLY A 177 -15.66 16.84 -6.46
C GLY A 177 -14.69 18.01 -6.71
N THR A 178 -13.80 18.32 -5.76
CA THR A 178 -12.91 19.49 -5.83
C THR A 178 -11.61 19.20 -6.58
N ILE A 179 -11.09 17.98 -6.47
CA ILE A 179 -9.78 17.61 -7.02
C ILE A 179 -9.80 17.71 -8.55
N LEU A 180 -10.87 17.24 -9.19
CA LEU A 180 -11.00 17.37 -10.65
C LEU A 180 -11.10 18.84 -11.06
N VAL A 181 -11.89 19.64 -10.35
CA VAL A 181 -12.06 21.07 -10.62
C VAL A 181 -10.72 21.81 -10.52
N GLU A 182 -9.88 21.44 -9.54
CA GLU A 182 -8.63 22.14 -9.25
C GLU A 182 -7.44 21.65 -10.08
N CYS A 183 -7.37 20.36 -10.40
CA CYS A 183 -6.24 19.74 -11.11
C CYS A 183 -6.55 19.34 -12.56
N GLY A 184 -7.82 19.34 -12.98
CA GLY A 184 -8.24 18.88 -14.30
C GLY A 184 -7.58 19.64 -15.45
N LYS A 185 -7.40 20.97 -15.31
CA LYS A 185 -6.75 21.78 -16.36
C LYS A 185 -5.28 21.43 -16.55
N MET A 186 -4.58 21.13 -15.46
CA MET A 186 -3.21 20.63 -15.48
C MET A 186 -3.14 19.26 -16.20
N LEU A 187 -4.09 18.36 -15.93
CA LEU A 187 -4.16 17.05 -16.59
C LEU A 187 -4.48 17.18 -18.09
N GLN A 188 -5.39 18.08 -18.48
CA GLN A 188 -5.67 18.42 -19.89
C GLN A 188 -4.43 18.95 -20.61
N ARG A 189 -3.57 19.71 -19.92
CA ARG A 189 -2.30 20.17 -20.50
C ARG A 189 -1.36 18.99 -20.74
N GLY A 190 -1.30 18.03 -19.81
CA GLY A 190 -0.48 16.83 -19.96
C GLY A 190 0.99 17.00 -19.62
N THR A 191 1.76 15.94 -19.86
CA THR A 191 3.22 15.94 -19.67
C THR A 191 3.95 16.23 -20.99
N PRO A 192 5.14 16.86 -20.97
CA PRO A 192 5.97 16.94 -22.16
C PRO A 192 6.18 15.56 -22.79
N LYS A 193 5.93 15.42 -24.09
CA LYS A 193 6.16 14.18 -24.81
C LYS A 193 7.66 13.93 -24.88
N MET A 194 8.08 12.77 -24.40
CA MET A 194 9.49 12.36 -24.35
C MET A 194 9.74 11.30 -25.42
N ARG A 195 10.89 11.37 -26.09
CA ARG A 195 11.37 10.31 -27.00
C ARG A 195 12.81 9.92 -26.65
N PRO A 196 13.23 8.68 -26.91
CA PRO A 196 14.63 8.31 -26.79
C PRO A 196 15.47 9.20 -27.69
N LYS A 197 16.53 9.78 -27.14
CA LYS A 197 17.50 10.55 -27.89
C LYS A 197 18.32 9.58 -28.73
N LEU A 198 18.30 9.75 -30.04
CA LEU A 198 19.02 8.89 -30.98
C LEU A 198 20.40 9.49 -31.29
N GLY A 199 21.41 8.63 -31.37
CA GLY A 199 22.74 8.98 -31.86
C GLY A 199 22.75 9.15 -33.37
N LYS A 200 23.91 9.51 -33.94
CA LYS A 200 24.10 9.60 -35.40
C LYS A 200 23.87 8.26 -36.11
N ASP A 201 24.03 7.17 -35.37
CA ASP A 201 23.82 5.77 -35.73
C ASP A 201 22.37 5.29 -35.61
N HIS A 202 21.41 6.19 -35.30
CA HIS A 202 20.00 5.87 -35.07
C HIS A 202 19.76 4.86 -33.94
N GLN A 203 20.72 4.69 -33.03
CA GLN A 203 20.54 3.92 -31.80
C GLN A 203 20.26 4.85 -30.61
N PRO A 204 19.50 4.40 -29.58
CA PRO A 204 19.27 5.20 -28.38
C PRO A 204 20.60 5.50 -27.68
N ILE A 205 20.90 6.79 -27.50
CA ILE A 205 22.02 7.24 -26.68
C ILE A 205 21.76 6.76 -25.26
N ARG A 206 22.75 6.08 -24.67
CA ARG A 206 22.67 5.60 -23.29
C ARG A 206 23.48 6.49 -22.36
N ASP A 207 23.00 6.67 -21.14
CA ASP A 207 23.73 7.35 -20.07
C ASP A 207 24.92 6.49 -19.58
N ARG A 208 25.71 7.03 -18.65
CA ARG A 208 26.84 6.33 -18.00
C ARG A 208 26.43 5.03 -17.28
N HIS A 209 25.13 4.80 -17.13
CA HIS A 209 24.52 3.71 -16.37
C HIS A 209 23.77 2.72 -17.26
N GLY A 210 23.82 2.89 -18.59
CA GLY A 210 23.24 2.00 -19.60
C GLY A 210 21.76 2.27 -19.95
N ASN A 211 21.14 3.31 -19.37
CA ASN A 211 19.75 3.66 -19.61
C ASN A 211 19.61 4.58 -20.84
N PRO A 212 18.57 4.43 -21.66
CA PRO A 212 18.31 5.37 -22.77
C PRO A 212 18.07 6.79 -22.24
N VAL A 213 18.76 7.75 -22.84
CA VAL A 213 18.57 9.19 -22.58
C VAL A 213 17.34 9.64 -23.35
N TYR A 214 16.43 10.38 -22.72
CA TYR A 214 15.24 10.92 -23.37
C TYR A 214 15.39 12.42 -23.65
N GLU A 215 14.76 12.89 -24.73
CA GLU A 215 14.63 14.31 -25.05
C GLU A 215 13.17 14.69 -25.25
N THR A 216 12.86 15.98 -25.02
CA THR A 216 11.52 16.52 -25.24
C THR A 216 11.25 16.65 -26.74
N VAL A 217 10.10 16.14 -27.18
CA VAL A 217 9.63 16.30 -28.55
C VAL A 217 9.22 17.76 -28.75
N LYS A 218 9.80 18.39 -29.77
CA LYS A 218 9.43 19.73 -30.21
C LYS A 218 8.74 19.64 -31.58
N ASP A 219 7.75 20.49 -31.78
CA ASP A 219 7.08 20.66 -33.07
C ASP A 219 7.98 21.42 -34.07
N LYS A 220 7.55 21.53 -35.33
CA LYS A 220 8.25 22.25 -36.42
C LYS A 220 8.64 23.69 -36.04
N ASN A 221 7.87 24.31 -35.14
CA ASN A 221 8.11 25.67 -34.63
C ASN A 221 8.97 25.73 -33.36
N GLY A 222 9.59 24.62 -32.93
CA GLY A 222 10.45 24.56 -31.74
C GLY A 222 9.71 24.52 -30.40
N LYS A 223 8.37 24.50 -30.41
CA LYS A 223 7.53 24.42 -29.19
C LYS A 223 7.44 22.99 -28.68
N VAL A 224 7.52 22.80 -27.36
CA VAL A 224 7.39 21.48 -26.72
C VAL A 224 5.99 20.91 -26.95
N VAL A 225 5.93 19.67 -27.43
CA VAL A 225 4.69 18.91 -27.59
C VAL A 225 4.33 18.27 -26.27
N TYR A 226 3.06 18.39 -25.86
CA TYR A 226 2.54 17.78 -24.64
C TYR A 226 1.61 16.61 -24.98
N GLU A 227 1.61 15.61 -24.11
CA GLU A 227 0.72 14.46 -24.15
C GLU A 227 -0.34 14.60 -23.05
N PRO A 228 -1.58 14.98 -23.40
CA PRO A 228 -2.67 15.21 -22.46
C PRO A 228 -3.14 13.90 -21.83
N TYR A 229 -3.62 13.99 -20.60
CA TYR A 229 -4.32 12.87 -19.98
C TYR A 229 -5.70 12.68 -20.61
N ARG A 230 -6.13 11.42 -20.77
CA ARG A 230 -7.55 11.12 -20.95
C ARG A 230 -8.23 11.26 -19.59
N ILE A 231 -9.10 12.23 -19.45
CA ILE A 231 -9.87 12.46 -18.23
C ILE A 231 -11.20 11.73 -18.36
N LYS A 232 -11.51 10.89 -17.39
CA LYS A 232 -12.77 10.16 -17.26
C LYS A 232 -13.42 10.55 -15.94
N VAL A 233 -14.75 10.69 -15.91
CA VAL A 233 -15.47 11.20 -14.74
C VAL A 233 -16.72 10.36 -14.51
N LEU A 234 -16.82 9.73 -13.34
CA LEU A 234 -18.07 9.15 -12.85
C LEU A 234 -18.51 9.99 -11.64
N ASN A 235 -19.65 10.65 -11.75
CA ASN A 235 -20.14 11.57 -10.72
C ASN A 235 -21.50 11.12 -10.19
N THR A 236 -21.51 10.58 -8.98
CA THR A 236 -22.73 10.11 -8.31
C THR A 236 -23.40 11.18 -7.44
N ILE A 237 -22.84 12.40 -7.36
CA ILE A 237 -23.50 13.57 -6.77
C ILE A 237 -24.40 14.25 -7.81
N ASN A 238 -23.88 14.41 -9.03
CA ASN A 238 -24.59 15.03 -10.13
C ASN A 238 -24.34 14.25 -11.42
N PHE A 239 -25.31 13.41 -11.78
CA PHE A 239 -25.27 12.55 -12.96
C PHE A 239 -25.13 13.33 -14.27
N LYS A 240 -25.59 14.59 -14.35
CA LYS A 240 -25.39 15.45 -15.53
C LYS A 240 -23.93 15.82 -15.78
N LYS A 241 -23.09 15.71 -14.76
CA LYS A 241 -21.63 15.94 -14.81
C LYS A 241 -20.84 14.63 -14.77
N SER A 242 -21.47 13.55 -15.20
CA SER A 242 -20.90 12.21 -15.25
C SER A 242 -20.79 11.71 -16.68
N MET A 243 -19.80 10.87 -16.92
CA MET A 243 -19.79 9.94 -18.05
C MET A 243 -20.56 8.67 -17.67
N HIS A 244 -20.91 7.87 -18.67
CA HIS A 244 -21.68 6.65 -18.50
C HIS A 244 -20.78 5.48 -18.10
N TYR A 245 -21.30 4.63 -17.21
CA TYR A 245 -20.64 3.44 -16.69
C TYR A 245 -21.62 2.28 -16.72
N ASN A 246 -21.42 1.36 -17.65
CA ASN A 246 -22.21 0.15 -17.75
C ASN A 246 -21.39 -1.08 -17.31
N PRO A 247 -21.70 -1.72 -16.17
CA PRO A 247 -20.96 -2.88 -15.70
C PRO A 247 -21.01 -4.10 -16.64
N PHE A 248 -22.01 -4.21 -17.51
CA PHE A 248 -22.12 -5.31 -18.48
C PHE A 248 -21.04 -5.25 -19.56
N ALA A 249 -20.53 -4.05 -19.88
CA ALA A 249 -19.46 -3.87 -20.86
C ALA A 249 -18.15 -4.58 -20.46
N TYR A 250 -18.02 -4.94 -19.18
CA TYR A 250 -16.84 -5.57 -18.60
C TYR A 250 -17.05 -7.05 -18.23
N LEU A 251 -18.16 -7.65 -18.68
CA LEU A 251 -18.40 -9.07 -18.52
C LEU A 251 -17.80 -9.82 -19.72
N HIS A 252 -16.94 -10.79 -19.43
CA HIS A 252 -16.34 -11.67 -20.45
C HIS A 252 -16.52 -13.15 -20.12
N SER A 253 -16.89 -13.47 -18.87
CA SER A 253 -17.03 -14.85 -18.43
C SER A 253 -18.08 -15.01 -17.32
N GLU A 254 -18.52 -16.25 -17.11
CA GLU A 254 -19.39 -16.64 -16.00
C GLU A 254 -18.81 -16.25 -14.62
N LYS A 255 -17.47 -16.23 -14.50
CA LYS A 255 -16.80 -15.82 -13.27
C LYS A 255 -17.02 -14.34 -13.00
N ASP A 256 -17.06 -13.51 -14.03
CA ASP A 256 -17.24 -12.06 -13.89
C ASP A 256 -18.68 -11.72 -13.51
N ILE A 257 -19.65 -12.46 -14.03
CA ILE A 257 -21.05 -12.39 -13.61
C ILE A 257 -21.14 -12.65 -12.10
N LEU A 258 -20.54 -13.75 -11.62
CA LEU A 258 -20.57 -14.07 -10.19
C LEU A 258 -19.87 -13.00 -9.34
N LYS A 259 -18.73 -12.45 -9.80
CA LYS A 259 -18.03 -11.35 -9.11
C LYS A 259 -18.91 -10.10 -9.05
N LEU A 260 -19.56 -9.71 -10.14
CA LEU A 260 -20.45 -8.55 -10.20
C LEU A 260 -21.62 -8.71 -9.22
N VAL A 261 -22.31 -9.84 -9.27
CA VAL A 261 -23.43 -10.15 -8.36
C VAL A 261 -22.99 -10.15 -6.89
N THR A 262 -21.85 -10.76 -6.59
CA THR A 262 -21.30 -10.76 -5.22
C THR A 262 -21.03 -9.34 -4.73
N THR A 263 -20.51 -8.48 -5.60
CA THR A 263 -20.19 -7.08 -5.29
C THR A 263 -21.45 -6.26 -5.07
N LEU A 264 -22.44 -6.42 -5.96
CA LEU A 264 -23.74 -5.77 -5.85
C LEU A 264 -24.42 -6.14 -4.52
N ILE A 265 -24.52 -7.44 -4.21
CA ILE A 265 -25.15 -7.92 -2.97
C ILE A 265 -24.37 -7.43 -1.74
N ALA A 266 -23.04 -7.42 -1.78
CA ALA A 266 -22.22 -6.96 -0.63
C ALA A 266 -22.43 -5.48 -0.30
N ASN A 267 -22.63 -4.63 -1.32
CA ASN A 267 -22.71 -3.17 -1.15
C ASN A 267 -24.15 -2.62 -1.13
N THR A 268 -25.17 -3.47 -1.34
CA THR A 268 -26.60 -3.13 -1.21
C THR A 268 -27.24 -3.75 0.04
N LYS A 269 -26.43 -4.34 0.92
CA LYS A 269 -26.89 -4.79 2.24
C LYS A 269 -27.18 -3.54 3.08
N GLY A 270 -28.44 -3.30 3.43
CA GLY A 270 -28.78 -2.30 4.46
C GLY A 270 -28.18 -2.67 5.82
N GLU A 271 -28.24 -1.76 6.80
CA GLU A 271 -27.65 -1.89 8.15
C GLU A 271 -28.23 -3.03 9.03
N GLY A 272 -28.95 -3.99 8.46
CA GLY A 272 -29.46 -5.16 9.15
C GLY A 272 -28.40 -6.25 9.37
N LYS A 273 -28.61 -7.08 10.40
CA LYS A 273 -27.88 -8.35 10.57
C LYS A 273 -27.84 -9.07 9.23
N ALA A 274 -26.65 -9.51 8.83
CA ALA A 274 -26.40 -10.24 7.59
C ALA A 274 -27.61 -11.13 7.28
N GLY A 275 -28.32 -10.81 6.19
CA GLY A 275 -29.44 -11.63 5.75
C GLY A 275 -29.02 -13.09 5.75
N ASP A 276 -29.92 -13.96 6.20
CA ASP A 276 -29.65 -15.40 6.31
C ASP A 276 -28.92 -15.89 5.05
N ASP A 277 -27.88 -16.71 5.22
CA ASP A 277 -27.00 -17.17 4.14
C ASP A 277 -27.81 -17.83 3.00
N PHE A 278 -28.98 -18.36 3.35
CA PHE A 278 -30.01 -18.80 2.42
C PHE A 278 -30.46 -17.72 1.42
N TRP A 279 -30.88 -16.54 1.89
CA TRP A 279 -31.41 -15.46 1.03
C TRP A 279 -30.33 -14.94 0.08
N VAL A 280 -29.11 -14.73 0.59
CA VAL A 280 -27.98 -14.28 -0.23
C VAL A 280 -27.67 -15.28 -1.35
N LYS A 281 -27.69 -16.58 -1.05
CA LYS A 281 -27.49 -17.64 -2.05
C LYS A 281 -28.61 -17.66 -3.09
N ALA A 282 -29.86 -17.51 -2.66
CA ALA A 282 -31.01 -17.51 -3.56
C ALA A 282 -31.02 -16.29 -4.50
N GLU A 283 -30.76 -15.09 -3.97
CA GLU A 283 -30.57 -13.86 -4.76
C GLU A 283 -29.43 -14.02 -5.75
N THR A 284 -28.31 -14.63 -5.32
CA THR A 284 -27.15 -14.87 -6.18
C THR A 284 -27.52 -15.77 -7.36
N LEU A 285 -28.29 -16.84 -7.14
CA LEU A 285 -28.74 -17.74 -8.21
C LEU A 285 -29.61 -16.99 -9.22
N LEU A 286 -30.58 -16.20 -8.75
CA LEU A 286 -31.47 -15.45 -9.63
C LEU A 286 -30.70 -14.40 -10.44
N TYR A 287 -29.89 -13.56 -9.79
CA TYR A 287 -29.10 -12.55 -10.51
C TYR A 287 -28.11 -13.15 -11.50
N CYS A 288 -27.43 -14.24 -11.15
CA CYS A 288 -26.53 -14.92 -12.09
C CYS A 288 -27.29 -15.47 -13.31
N ALA A 289 -28.51 -15.96 -13.11
CA ALA A 289 -29.36 -16.42 -14.21
C ALA A 289 -29.76 -15.27 -15.13
N LEU A 290 -30.34 -14.20 -14.57
CA LEU A 290 -30.85 -13.07 -15.37
C LEU A 290 -29.72 -12.30 -16.06
N ILE A 291 -28.64 -11.96 -15.33
CA ILE A 291 -27.47 -11.28 -15.93
C ILE A 291 -26.80 -12.18 -16.97
N GLY A 292 -26.72 -13.49 -16.73
CA GLY A 292 -26.20 -14.44 -17.71
C GLY A 292 -27.05 -14.53 -18.97
N TYR A 293 -28.37 -14.46 -18.85
CA TYR A 293 -29.27 -14.39 -20.02
C TYR A 293 -29.02 -13.09 -20.79
N ILE A 294 -29.06 -11.94 -20.10
CA ILE A 294 -28.88 -10.62 -20.72
C ILE A 294 -27.53 -10.53 -21.44
N HIS A 295 -26.46 -10.97 -20.80
CA HIS A 295 -25.11 -10.87 -21.38
C HIS A 295 -24.90 -11.74 -22.62
N TYR A 296 -25.43 -12.97 -22.64
CA TYR A 296 -25.17 -13.94 -23.71
C TYR A 296 -26.22 -13.95 -24.83
N GLU A 297 -27.47 -13.57 -24.53
CA GLU A 297 -28.59 -13.70 -25.49
C GLU A 297 -29.21 -12.35 -25.86
N ALA A 298 -29.15 -11.32 -25.00
CA ALA A 298 -29.74 -10.02 -25.34
C ALA A 298 -28.82 -9.19 -26.27
N PRO A 299 -29.40 -8.36 -27.16
CA PRO A 299 -28.66 -7.40 -27.98
C PRO A 299 -27.79 -6.49 -27.11
N VAL A 300 -26.64 -6.04 -27.66
CA VAL A 300 -25.65 -5.23 -26.93
C VAL A 300 -26.26 -3.97 -26.29
N GLU A 301 -27.24 -3.34 -26.95
CA GLU A 301 -27.91 -2.14 -26.44
C GLU A 301 -28.83 -2.40 -25.24
N GLU A 302 -29.29 -3.64 -25.08
CA GLU A 302 -30.11 -4.08 -23.96
C GLU A 302 -29.28 -4.66 -22.81
N GLN A 303 -27.95 -4.74 -22.94
CA GLN A 303 -27.08 -5.29 -21.89
C GLN A 303 -26.82 -4.27 -20.79
N ASN A 304 -27.82 -3.99 -19.96
CA ASN A 304 -27.74 -2.98 -18.90
C ASN A 304 -28.64 -3.35 -17.69
N PHE A 305 -28.52 -2.56 -16.61
CA PHE A 305 -29.32 -2.76 -15.40
C PHE A 305 -30.81 -2.46 -15.59
N ALA A 306 -31.18 -1.63 -16.58
CA ALA A 306 -32.57 -1.37 -16.88
C ALA A 306 -33.28 -2.65 -17.30
N THR A 307 -32.69 -3.39 -18.25
CA THR A 307 -33.22 -4.67 -18.72
C THR A 307 -33.32 -5.70 -17.58
N LEU A 308 -32.34 -5.71 -16.66
CA LEU A 308 -32.39 -6.58 -15.48
C LEU A 308 -33.60 -6.27 -14.58
N ILE A 309 -33.94 -5.00 -14.40
CA ILE A 309 -35.12 -4.58 -13.65
C ILE A 309 -36.39 -4.97 -14.39
N GLU A 310 -36.48 -4.74 -15.70
CA GLU A 310 -37.65 -5.15 -16.49
C GLU A 310 -37.89 -6.66 -16.40
N PHE A 311 -36.81 -7.46 -16.38
CA PHE A 311 -36.91 -8.91 -16.14
C PHE A 311 -37.53 -9.21 -14.77
N ILE A 312 -37.06 -8.57 -13.71
CA ILE A 312 -37.59 -8.80 -12.35
C ILE A 312 -39.04 -8.34 -12.24
N ASN A 313 -39.39 -7.21 -12.86
CA ASN A 313 -40.75 -6.69 -12.86
C ASN A 313 -41.73 -7.59 -13.66
N ALA A 314 -41.24 -8.25 -14.70
CA ALA A 314 -42.01 -9.22 -15.48
C ALA A 314 -42.16 -10.59 -14.79
N MET A 315 -41.38 -10.88 -13.74
CA MET A 315 -41.47 -12.13 -12.98
C MET A 315 -42.64 -12.10 -12.00
N GLU A 316 -43.80 -12.61 -12.42
CA GLU A 316 -44.93 -12.91 -11.53
C GLU A 316 -44.79 -14.32 -10.95
N VAL A 317 -45.08 -14.48 -9.64
CA VAL A 317 -45.16 -15.78 -8.97
C VAL A 317 -46.51 -15.91 -8.26
N ARG A 318 -47.24 -16.98 -8.58
CA ARG A 318 -48.51 -17.33 -7.95
C ARG A 318 -48.26 -18.40 -6.89
N GLU A 319 -48.75 -18.17 -5.68
CA GLU A 319 -48.51 -19.08 -4.55
C GLU A 319 -49.32 -20.38 -4.67
N ASP A 320 -50.49 -20.32 -5.30
CA ASP A 320 -51.44 -21.43 -5.40
C ASP A 320 -51.34 -22.22 -6.72
N ASP A 321 -50.45 -21.82 -7.64
CA ASP A 321 -50.30 -22.41 -8.97
C ASP A 321 -48.81 -22.55 -9.32
N GLU A 322 -48.26 -23.73 -9.06
CA GLU A 322 -46.85 -24.05 -9.38
C GLU A 322 -46.62 -24.27 -10.89
N GLU A 323 -47.68 -24.49 -11.67
CA GLU A 323 -47.59 -24.65 -13.14
C GLU A 323 -47.59 -23.29 -13.86
N PHE A 324 -47.95 -22.21 -13.17
CA PHE A 324 -47.91 -20.87 -13.73
C PHE A 324 -46.50 -20.50 -14.21
N LYS A 325 -46.43 -20.06 -15.47
CA LYS A 325 -45.21 -19.57 -16.11
C LYS A 325 -45.37 -18.09 -16.46
N ASN A 326 -44.46 -17.28 -15.94
CA ASN A 326 -44.37 -15.88 -16.33
C ASN A 326 -43.56 -15.72 -17.66
N PRO A 327 -43.50 -14.53 -18.27
CA PRO A 327 -42.76 -14.31 -19.51
C PRO A 327 -41.28 -14.73 -19.42
N VAL A 328 -40.63 -14.50 -18.27
CA VAL A 328 -39.23 -14.88 -18.06
C VAL A 328 -39.09 -16.41 -17.99
N ASP A 329 -40.01 -17.12 -17.34
CA ASP A 329 -40.04 -18.59 -17.34
C ASP A 329 -40.09 -19.14 -18.77
N LEU A 330 -40.96 -18.59 -19.62
CA LEU A 330 -41.08 -19.00 -21.02
C LEU A 330 -39.81 -18.71 -21.82
N MET A 331 -39.14 -17.58 -21.56
CA MET A 331 -37.85 -17.26 -22.17
C MET A 331 -36.75 -18.25 -21.78
N PHE A 332 -36.70 -18.65 -20.50
CA PHE A 332 -35.75 -19.65 -20.03
C PHE A 332 -36.06 -21.06 -20.53
N ASP A 333 -37.34 -21.43 -20.68
CA ASP A 333 -37.75 -22.70 -21.28
C ASP A 333 -37.35 -22.78 -22.76
N ALA A 334 -37.55 -21.69 -23.51
CA ALA A 334 -37.12 -21.61 -24.91
C ALA A 334 -35.60 -21.73 -25.03
N LEU A 335 -34.86 -21.00 -24.19
CA LEU A 335 -33.40 -21.08 -24.16
C LEU A 335 -32.92 -22.48 -23.73
N GLU A 336 -33.61 -23.15 -22.82
CA GLU A 336 -33.31 -24.52 -22.43
C GLU A 336 -33.51 -25.50 -23.58
N ALA A 337 -34.60 -25.36 -24.34
CA ALA A 337 -34.89 -26.22 -25.48
C ALA A 337 -33.80 -26.13 -26.56
N GLU A 338 -33.25 -24.94 -26.79
CA GLU A 338 -32.15 -24.73 -27.75
C GLU A 338 -30.78 -25.07 -27.17
N LYS A 339 -30.50 -24.63 -25.94
CA LYS A 339 -29.18 -24.72 -25.27
C LYS A 339 -29.31 -25.24 -23.83
N PRO A 340 -29.53 -26.55 -23.60
CA PRO A 340 -29.77 -27.11 -22.26
C PRO A 340 -28.61 -26.91 -21.26
N ASN A 341 -27.39 -26.77 -21.78
CA ASN A 341 -26.18 -26.61 -20.98
C ASN A 341 -25.78 -25.14 -20.73
N HIS A 342 -26.61 -24.18 -21.14
CA HIS A 342 -26.35 -22.77 -20.94
C HIS A 342 -26.24 -22.40 -19.45
N PHE A 343 -25.30 -21.51 -19.10
CA PHE A 343 -25.05 -21.09 -17.72
C PHE A 343 -26.31 -20.51 -17.06
N ALA A 344 -26.99 -19.60 -17.77
CA ALA A 344 -28.19 -18.94 -17.27
C ALA A 344 -29.29 -19.95 -16.91
N VAL A 345 -29.57 -20.91 -17.80
CA VAL A 345 -30.56 -21.97 -17.60
C VAL A 345 -30.23 -22.82 -16.37
N ARG A 346 -28.95 -23.20 -16.22
CA ARG A 346 -28.50 -24.01 -15.08
C ARG A 346 -28.66 -23.29 -13.73
N GLN A 347 -28.47 -21.97 -13.68
CA GLN A 347 -28.72 -21.20 -12.45
C GLN A 347 -30.22 -20.99 -12.22
N TYR A 348 -30.98 -20.70 -13.28
CA TYR A 348 -32.43 -20.49 -13.20
C TYR A 348 -33.18 -21.72 -12.71
N LYS A 349 -32.82 -22.92 -13.20
CA LYS A 349 -33.37 -24.19 -12.70
C LYS A 349 -33.21 -24.36 -11.19
N LYS A 350 -32.07 -23.96 -10.63
CA LYS A 350 -31.82 -24.04 -9.18
C LYS A 350 -32.69 -23.06 -8.42
N TYR A 351 -32.91 -21.86 -8.97
CA TYR A 351 -33.84 -20.89 -8.40
C TYR A 351 -35.29 -21.41 -8.41
N LYS A 352 -35.75 -22.04 -9.50
CA LYS A 352 -37.09 -22.63 -9.62
C LYS A 352 -37.35 -23.83 -8.70
N LEU A 353 -36.34 -24.35 -7.98
CA LEU A 353 -36.55 -25.33 -6.90
C LEU A 353 -37.17 -24.70 -5.65
N ALA A 354 -37.19 -23.36 -5.53
CA ALA A 354 -37.86 -22.68 -4.44
C ALA A 354 -39.39 -22.74 -4.59
N ALA A 355 -40.08 -23.10 -3.51
CA ALA A 355 -41.56 -23.07 -3.46
C ALA A 355 -42.10 -21.65 -3.71
N GLY A 356 -43.34 -21.53 -4.22
CA GLY A 356 -43.93 -20.26 -4.65
C GLY A 356 -43.82 -19.10 -3.65
N LYS A 357 -44.13 -19.35 -2.37
CA LYS A 357 -43.99 -18.35 -1.30
C LYS A 357 -42.55 -17.88 -1.10
N THR A 358 -41.59 -18.80 -1.18
CA THR A 358 -40.16 -18.51 -1.04
C THR A 358 -39.64 -17.76 -2.28
N ALA A 359 -40.02 -18.18 -3.48
CA ALA A 359 -39.67 -17.53 -4.74
C ALA A 359 -40.16 -16.07 -4.78
N LYS A 360 -41.41 -15.82 -4.36
CA LYS A 360 -41.96 -14.47 -4.23
C LYS A 360 -41.17 -13.61 -3.23
N SER A 361 -40.76 -14.18 -2.10
CA SER A 361 -39.92 -13.45 -1.14
C SER A 361 -38.52 -13.15 -1.69
N ILE A 362 -37.93 -14.03 -2.49
CA ILE A 362 -36.65 -13.79 -3.18
C ILE A 362 -36.80 -12.64 -4.18
N LEU A 363 -37.87 -12.63 -4.97
CA LEU A 363 -38.15 -11.57 -5.95
C LEU A 363 -38.30 -10.21 -5.30
N ILE A 364 -39.09 -10.11 -4.22
CA ILE A 364 -39.24 -8.87 -3.46
C ILE A 364 -37.88 -8.38 -2.94
N SER A 365 -37.04 -9.30 -2.43
CA SER A 365 -35.70 -8.97 -1.94
C SER A 365 -34.78 -8.47 -3.06
N CYS A 366 -34.85 -9.08 -4.25
CA CYS A 366 -34.07 -8.64 -5.41
C CYS A 366 -34.55 -7.27 -5.91
N GLY A 367 -35.86 -7.10 -6.11
CA GLY A 367 -36.45 -5.83 -6.53
C GLY A 367 -36.12 -4.68 -5.58
N ALA A 368 -36.21 -4.92 -4.26
CA ALA A 368 -35.85 -3.91 -3.26
C ALA A 368 -34.39 -3.44 -3.35
N ARG A 369 -33.45 -4.32 -3.70
CA ARG A 369 -32.02 -3.94 -3.89
C ARG A 369 -31.78 -3.15 -5.16
N LEU A 370 -32.53 -3.46 -6.23
CA LEU A 370 -32.39 -2.79 -7.52
C LEU A 370 -33.25 -1.54 -7.67
N ALA A 371 -34.14 -1.24 -6.70
CA ALA A 371 -35.02 -0.08 -6.72
C ALA A 371 -34.28 1.26 -6.94
N VAL A 372 -33.01 1.36 -6.53
CA VAL A 372 -32.19 2.56 -6.80
C VAL A 372 -31.95 2.80 -8.29
N PHE A 373 -31.95 1.75 -9.12
CA PHE A 373 -31.80 1.85 -10.57
C PHE A 373 -33.10 2.25 -11.29
N ASP A 374 -34.24 2.29 -10.60
CA ASP A 374 -35.48 2.88 -11.15
C ASP A 374 -35.38 4.41 -11.27
N ILE A 375 -34.40 5.03 -10.61
CA ILE A 375 -34.12 6.46 -10.75
C ILE A 375 -33.65 6.72 -12.18
N ALA A 376 -34.41 7.54 -12.93
CA ALA A 376 -34.16 7.82 -14.34
C ALA A 376 -32.71 8.28 -14.64
N GLU A 377 -32.14 9.12 -13.77
CA GLU A 377 -30.75 9.60 -13.92
C GLU A 377 -29.73 8.47 -13.80
N LEU A 378 -29.95 7.50 -12.90
CA LEU A 378 -29.07 6.35 -12.73
C LEU A 378 -29.24 5.33 -13.86
N ARG A 379 -30.49 5.09 -14.29
CA ARG A 379 -30.81 4.26 -15.46
C ARG A 379 -30.08 4.78 -16.70
N GLU A 380 -30.10 6.10 -16.92
CA GLU A 380 -29.38 6.73 -18.02
C GLU A 380 -27.87 6.52 -17.91
N VAL A 381 -27.25 6.90 -16.78
CA VAL A 381 -25.79 6.81 -16.59
C VAL A 381 -25.26 5.37 -16.67
N THR A 382 -26.11 4.35 -16.49
CA THR A 382 -25.71 2.93 -16.54
C THR A 382 -26.13 2.19 -17.82
N SER A 383 -26.65 2.92 -18.81
CA SER A 383 -27.13 2.35 -20.09
C SER A 383 -26.00 1.87 -21.01
N TYR A 384 -24.95 2.66 -21.19
CA TYR A 384 -23.75 2.32 -21.97
C TYR A 384 -22.46 2.71 -21.21
N ASP A 385 -21.29 2.33 -21.74
CA ASP A 385 -20.01 2.64 -21.10
C ASP A 385 -19.21 3.68 -21.88
N GLU A 386 -18.65 4.64 -21.16
CA GLU A 386 -17.67 5.61 -21.68
C GLU A 386 -16.37 5.62 -20.87
N LEU A 387 -16.28 4.85 -19.78
CA LEU A 387 -15.13 4.88 -18.87
C LEU A 387 -13.92 4.15 -19.44
N GLU A 388 -14.12 3.12 -20.27
CA GLU A 388 -13.05 2.30 -20.86
C GLU A 388 -12.05 1.80 -19.79
N LEU A 389 -12.54 1.18 -18.71
CA LEU A 389 -11.76 0.87 -17.50
C LEU A 389 -10.50 0.02 -17.77
N ASP A 390 -10.54 -0.82 -18.79
CA ASP A 390 -9.42 -1.67 -19.20
C ASP A 390 -8.27 -0.87 -19.82
N THR A 391 -8.50 0.33 -20.36
CA THR A 391 -7.49 1.14 -21.07
C THR A 391 -6.59 1.97 -20.14
N LEU A 392 -6.89 2.01 -18.84
CA LEU A 392 -6.14 2.83 -17.87
C LEU A 392 -4.66 2.43 -17.76
N GLY A 393 -4.34 1.17 -18.02
CA GLY A 393 -2.97 0.65 -18.02
C GLY A 393 -2.20 0.85 -19.33
N ASP A 394 -2.90 1.16 -20.43
CA ASP A 394 -2.30 1.22 -21.77
C ASP A 394 -1.73 2.61 -22.08
N ARG A 395 -2.45 3.63 -21.60
CA ARG A 395 -2.18 5.06 -21.85
C ARG A 395 -2.47 5.86 -20.59
N LYS A 396 -1.89 7.07 -20.51
CA LYS A 396 -2.08 7.97 -19.37
C LYS A 396 -3.54 8.45 -19.29
N THR A 397 -4.27 7.87 -18.33
CA THR A 397 -5.68 8.16 -18.06
C THR A 397 -5.85 8.57 -16.60
N ALA A 398 -6.71 9.54 -16.35
CA ALA A 398 -7.11 9.99 -15.02
C ALA A 398 -8.62 9.81 -14.88
N LEU A 399 -9.03 8.80 -14.10
CA LEU A 399 -10.42 8.52 -13.77
C LEU A 399 -10.76 9.17 -12.42
N PHE A 400 -11.78 10.01 -12.40
CA PHE A 400 -12.30 10.65 -11.20
C PHE A 400 -13.64 10.04 -10.84
N LEU A 401 -13.72 9.53 -9.62
CA LEU A 401 -14.91 8.93 -9.02
C LEU A 401 -15.41 9.89 -7.95
N ILE A 402 -16.34 10.76 -8.33
CA ILE A 402 -16.92 11.78 -7.46
C ILE A 402 -18.12 11.18 -6.75
N MET A 403 -18.08 11.22 -5.43
CA MET A 403 -19.09 10.64 -4.54
C MET A 403 -19.44 11.62 -3.43
N SER A 404 -20.59 11.47 -2.80
CA SER A 404 -20.98 12.31 -1.67
C SER A 404 -20.33 11.83 -0.37
N ASP A 405 -19.91 12.75 0.50
CA ASP A 405 -19.50 12.44 1.88
C ASP A 405 -20.68 12.38 2.85
N THR A 406 -21.87 12.85 2.44
CA THR A 406 -23.08 12.87 3.27
C THR A 406 -24.13 11.84 2.86
N ASP A 407 -24.13 11.39 1.61
CA ASP A 407 -25.12 10.47 1.05
C ASP A 407 -24.43 9.22 0.52
N ASP A 408 -24.82 8.06 1.05
CA ASP A 408 -24.25 6.76 0.73
C ASP A 408 -25.04 5.98 -0.32
N SER A 409 -26.18 6.51 -0.77
CA SER A 409 -27.15 5.84 -1.65
C SER A 409 -26.51 5.24 -2.90
N PHE A 410 -25.48 5.89 -3.47
CA PHE A 410 -24.85 5.51 -4.74
C PHE A 410 -23.43 4.96 -4.59
N ASN A 411 -22.92 4.79 -3.38
CA ASN A 411 -21.52 4.37 -3.15
C ASN A 411 -21.24 2.96 -3.68
N PHE A 412 -22.27 2.11 -3.75
CA PHE A 412 -22.17 0.78 -4.35
C PHE A 412 -21.72 0.81 -5.83
N LEU A 413 -22.05 1.86 -6.61
CA LEU A 413 -21.59 2.02 -7.99
C LEU A 413 -20.07 2.20 -8.06
N ILE A 414 -19.52 3.02 -7.17
CA ILE A 414 -18.09 3.27 -7.06
C ILE A 414 -17.37 1.98 -6.63
N SER A 415 -17.92 1.23 -5.68
CA SER A 415 -17.38 -0.06 -5.25
C SER A 415 -17.38 -1.10 -6.39
N MET A 416 -18.46 -1.17 -7.18
CA MET A 416 -18.52 -2.00 -8.38
C MET A 416 -17.46 -1.59 -9.41
N CYS A 417 -17.34 -0.29 -9.69
CA CYS A 417 -16.35 0.27 -10.61
C CYS A 417 -14.92 -0.11 -10.19
N TYR A 418 -14.55 0.03 -8.91
CA TYR A 418 -13.25 -0.40 -8.42
C TYR A 418 -13.03 -1.90 -8.55
N THR A 419 -14.04 -2.69 -8.24
CA THR A 419 -13.93 -4.15 -8.29
C THR A 419 -13.69 -4.61 -9.73
N GLN A 420 -14.44 -4.09 -10.70
CA GLN A 420 -14.22 -4.37 -12.12
C GLN A 420 -12.87 -3.85 -12.60
N LEU A 421 -12.53 -2.60 -12.27
CA LEU A 421 -11.24 -2.00 -12.61
C LEU A 421 -10.05 -2.87 -12.17
N PHE A 422 -10.00 -3.29 -10.90
CA PHE A 422 -8.88 -4.11 -10.41
C PHE A 422 -8.79 -5.45 -11.13
N ASN A 423 -9.92 -6.09 -11.42
CA ASN A 423 -9.94 -7.37 -12.14
C ASN A 423 -9.44 -7.19 -13.57
N LEU A 424 -10.00 -6.24 -14.33
CA LEU A 424 -9.64 -5.97 -15.72
C LEU A 424 -8.16 -5.62 -15.86
N LEU A 425 -7.66 -4.73 -15.00
CA LEU A 425 -6.25 -4.35 -15.02
C LEU A 425 -5.33 -5.52 -14.68
N CYS A 426 -5.76 -6.42 -13.78
CA CYS A 426 -4.96 -7.59 -13.46
C CYS A 426 -4.92 -8.60 -14.61
N GLU A 427 -6.07 -8.90 -15.21
CA GLU A 427 -6.21 -9.80 -16.35
C GLU A 427 -5.43 -9.26 -17.56
N LYS A 428 -5.58 -7.98 -17.87
CA LYS A 428 -4.85 -7.33 -18.97
C LYS A 428 -3.34 -7.32 -18.74
N ALA A 429 -2.89 -7.11 -17.51
CA ALA A 429 -1.47 -7.20 -17.18
C ALA A 429 -0.93 -8.61 -17.47
N ASP A 430 -1.63 -9.66 -17.03
CA ASP A 430 -1.19 -11.05 -17.14
C ASP A 430 -1.28 -11.58 -18.58
N ASP A 431 -2.41 -11.37 -19.24
CA ASP A 431 -2.73 -12.01 -20.53
C ASP A 431 -2.21 -11.23 -21.75
N VAL A 432 -2.19 -9.88 -21.69
CA VAL A 432 -1.79 -9.04 -22.83
C VAL A 432 -0.33 -8.60 -22.72
N TYR A 433 0.10 -8.16 -21.54
CA TYR A 433 1.41 -7.54 -21.35
C TYR A 433 2.45 -8.41 -20.64
N GLY A 434 2.17 -9.70 -20.45
CA GLY A 434 3.12 -10.66 -19.88
C GLY A 434 3.46 -10.39 -18.41
N GLY A 435 2.47 -9.93 -17.65
CA GLY A 435 2.48 -9.71 -16.20
C GLY A 435 2.63 -8.26 -15.74
N ARG A 436 2.76 -7.26 -16.63
CA ARG A 436 2.98 -5.85 -16.23
C ARG A 436 2.33 -4.84 -17.17
N LEU A 437 1.56 -3.90 -16.63
CA LEU A 437 0.99 -2.82 -17.42
C LEU A 437 2.09 -1.86 -17.94
N PRO A 438 1.96 -1.34 -19.18
CA PRO A 438 2.86 -0.33 -19.73
C PRO A 438 2.91 0.96 -18.92
N VAL A 439 1.76 1.42 -18.45
CA VAL A 439 1.63 2.60 -17.59
C VAL A 439 1.18 2.13 -16.20
N HIS A 440 1.95 2.51 -15.17
CA HIS A 440 1.59 2.19 -13.78
C HIS A 440 0.26 2.87 -13.43
N VAL A 441 -0.72 2.11 -12.91
CA VAL A 441 -2.01 2.63 -12.45
C VAL A 441 -2.01 2.83 -10.93
N ARG A 442 -2.27 4.07 -10.48
CA ARG A 442 -2.36 4.43 -9.06
C ARG A 442 -3.78 4.76 -8.66
N CYS A 443 -4.36 3.94 -7.79
CA CYS A 443 -5.66 4.24 -7.17
C CYS A 443 -5.42 5.09 -5.92
N LEU A 444 -5.76 6.38 -5.99
CA LEU A 444 -5.75 7.34 -4.89
C LEU A 444 -7.15 7.38 -4.28
N ILE A 445 -7.35 6.55 -3.26
CA ILE A 445 -8.67 6.33 -2.67
C ILE A 445 -8.84 7.28 -1.48
N ASP A 446 -9.26 8.52 -1.74
CA ASP A 446 -9.67 9.45 -0.69
C ASP A 446 -10.93 8.93 0.00
N GLU A 447 -10.94 8.98 1.33
CA GLU A 447 -11.98 8.45 2.21
C GLU A 447 -12.48 7.04 1.82
N CYS A 448 -11.56 6.07 1.76
CA CYS A 448 -11.83 4.69 1.37
C CYS A 448 -12.99 4.03 2.14
N ALA A 449 -13.27 4.51 3.35
CA ALA A 449 -14.37 3.99 4.17
C ALA A 449 -15.77 4.30 3.58
N ASN A 450 -15.91 5.39 2.83
CA ASN A 450 -17.22 5.81 2.31
C ASN A 450 -17.62 4.99 1.08
N ILE A 451 -16.67 4.43 0.32
CA ILE A 451 -16.95 3.72 -0.94
C ILE A 451 -17.74 2.43 -0.71
N GLY A 452 -17.67 1.86 0.49
CA GLY A 452 -18.20 0.53 0.81
C GLY A 452 -17.12 -0.55 0.75
N GLN A 453 -17.56 -1.79 0.58
CA GLN A 453 -16.68 -2.96 0.62
C GLN A 453 -16.24 -3.37 -0.79
N ILE A 454 -14.95 -3.25 -1.07
CA ILE A 454 -14.32 -3.87 -2.25
C ILE A 454 -14.03 -5.33 -1.91
N PRO A 455 -14.67 -6.31 -2.58
CA PRO A 455 -14.50 -7.71 -2.25
C PRO A 455 -13.04 -8.16 -2.40
N LYS A 456 -12.54 -8.90 -1.40
CA LYS A 456 -11.18 -9.48 -1.38
C LYS A 456 -10.06 -8.44 -1.50
N LEU A 457 -10.29 -7.21 -1.03
CA LEU A 457 -9.28 -6.15 -1.04
C LEU A 457 -7.94 -6.59 -0.42
N GLU A 458 -7.98 -7.39 0.65
CA GLU A 458 -6.79 -7.94 1.33
C GLU A 458 -5.91 -8.79 0.41
N LYS A 459 -6.51 -9.51 -0.55
CA LYS A 459 -5.78 -10.30 -1.55
C LYS A 459 -5.32 -9.44 -2.72
N LEU A 460 -6.12 -8.44 -3.10
CA LEU A 460 -5.77 -7.51 -4.17
C LEU A 460 -4.52 -6.72 -3.78
N VAL A 461 -4.49 -6.06 -2.61
CA VAL A 461 -3.35 -5.22 -2.20
C VAL A 461 -2.03 -6.01 -2.12
N ALA A 462 -2.08 -7.31 -1.84
CA ALA A 462 -0.91 -8.19 -1.82
C ALA A 462 -0.39 -8.55 -3.22
N THR A 463 -1.25 -8.56 -4.26
CA THR A 463 -0.95 -9.13 -5.58
C THR A 463 -0.84 -8.09 -6.71
N ILE A 464 -1.46 -6.93 -6.56
CA ILE A 464 -1.49 -5.86 -7.58
C ILE A 464 -0.10 -5.28 -7.90
N ARG A 465 0.84 -5.34 -6.94
CA ARG A 465 2.18 -4.77 -7.09
C ARG A 465 2.94 -5.30 -8.30
N SER A 466 2.90 -6.62 -8.54
CA SER A 466 3.66 -7.24 -9.63
C SER A 466 3.18 -6.80 -11.01
N ARG A 467 1.96 -6.27 -11.09
CA ARG A 467 1.24 -5.87 -12.30
C ARG A 467 1.34 -4.37 -12.61
N GLU A 468 2.19 -3.64 -11.87
CA GLU A 468 2.33 -2.18 -11.95
C GLU A 468 1.03 -1.43 -11.55
N ILE A 469 0.33 -1.95 -10.55
CA ILE A 469 -0.84 -1.33 -9.94
C ILE A 469 -0.53 -1.06 -8.47
N SER A 470 -0.97 0.08 -7.93
CA SER A 470 -0.82 0.39 -6.51
C SER A 470 -2.03 1.13 -5.95
N ALA A 471 -2.36 0.86 -4.69
CA ALA A 471 -3.45 1.51 -3.97
C ALA A 471 -2.91 2.43 -2.87
N CYS A 472 -3.44 3.65 -2.81
CA CYS A 472 -3.27 4.57 -1.70
C CYS A 472 -4.60 4.68 -0.97
N LEU A 473 -4.69 4.11 0.23
CA LEU A 473 -5.90 4.19 1.05
C LEU A 473 -5.77 5.36 2.01
N VAL A 474 -6.71 6.29 1.91
CA VAL A 474 -6.75 7.47 2.77
C VAL A 474 -7.91 7.31 3.74
N LEU A 475 -7.61 7.34 5.03
CA LEU A 475 -8.55 7.09 6.12
C LEU A 475 -8.49 8.23 7.13
N GLN A 476 -9.61 8.47 7.81
CA GLN A 476 -9.61 9.38 8.95
C GLN A 476 -9.02 8.71 10.19
N ALA A 477 -9.32 7.42 10.34
CA ALA A 477 -8.91 6.57 11.46
C ALA A 477 -8.79 5.11 10.99
N GLN A 478 -7.92 4.33 11.64
CA GLN A 478 -7.79 2.90 11.32
C GLN A 478 -9.06 2.11 11.68
N SER A 479 -9.83 2.56 12.66
CA SER A 479 -11.11 1.94 13.04
C SER A 479 -12.13 1.92 11.91
N GLN A 480 -12.12 2.90 10.99
CA GLN A 480 -13.02 2.90 9.84
C GLN A 480 -12.78 1.69 8.94
N LEU A 481 -11.51 1.33 8.71
CA LEU A 481 -11.16 0.14 7.93
C LEU A 481 -11.55 -1.14 8.68
N LYS A 482 -11.35 -1.18 10.00
CA LYS A 482 -11.76 -2.31 10.87
C LYS A 482 -13.28 -2.50 10.88
N ALA A 483 -14.07 -1.43 10.79
CA ALA A 483 -15.53 -1.52 10.75
C ALA A 483 -16.04 -2.24 9.49
N ILE A 484 -15.42 -1.96 8.34
CA ILE A 484 -15.83 -2.49 7.03
C ILE A 484 -15.25 -3.89 6.79
N TYR A 485 -13.95 -4.07 7.05
CA TYR A 485 -13.21 -5.29 6.69
C TYR A 485 -12.99 -6.26 7.86
N LYS A 486 -13.36 -5.88 9.09
CA LYS A 486 -13.21 -6.72 10.31
C LYS A 486 -11.77 -7.27 10.41
N ASP A 487 -11.63 -8.58 10.56
CA ASP A 487 -10.35 -9.28 10.69
C ASP A 487 -9.42 -9.09 9.48
N ASN A 488 -9.97 -8.77 8.29
CA ASN A 488 -9.16 -8.52 7.10
C ASN A 488 -8.46 -7.15 7.11
N ALA A 489 -8.89 -6.22 7.96
CA ALA A 489 -8.32 -4.87 8.02
C ALA A 489 -6.83 -4.88 8.37
N ASP A 490 -6.42 -5.70 9.33
CA ASP A 490 -5.02 -5.83 9.74
C ASP A 490 -4.15 -6.40 8.61
N THR A 491 -4.71 -7.31 7.79
CA THR A 491 -4.04 -7.84 6.60
C THR A 491 -3.89 -6.77 5.51
N ILE A 492 -4.90 -5.91 5.33
CA ILE A 492 -4.82 -4.79 4.39
C ILE A 492 -3.72 -3.83 4.83
N ILE A 493 -3.72 -3.40 6.10
CA ILE A 493 -2.70 -2.51 6.68
C ILE A 493 -1.31 -3.13 6.57
N GLY A 494 -1.16 -4.43 6.86
CA GLY A 494 0.11 -5.14 6.77
C GLY A 494 0.71 -5.21 5.36
N ASN A 495 -0.13 -5.08 4.31
CA ASN A 495 0.32 -5.03 2.91
C ASN A 495 0.62 -3.60 2.40
N MET A 496 0.45 -2.58 3.24
CA MET A 496 0.85 -1.20 2.97
C MET A 496 2.29 -0.99 3.44
N ASP A 497 3.25 -0.98 2.50
CA ASP A 497 4.67 -0.79 2.84
C ASP A 497 4.96 0.61 3.40
N THR A 498 4.13 1.58 3.05
CA THR A 498 4.24 2.98 3.49
C THR A 498 3.01 3.38 4.27
N SER A 499 3.19 3.93 5.47
CA SER A 499 2.14 4.52 6.29
C SER A 499 2.50 5.96 6.64
N ILE A 500 1.55 6.89 6.48
CA ILE A 500 1.73 8.30 6.76
C ILE A 500 0.65 8.74 7.73
N PHE A 501 1.05 9.26 8.88
CA PHE A 501 0.16 9.85 9.86
C PHE A 501 0.24 11.38 9.80
N LEU A 502 -0.89 12.02 9.46
CA LEU A 502 -1.01 13.48 9.28
C LEU A 502 -1.59 14.21 10.50
N GLY A 503 -1.86 13.48 11.60
CA GLY A 503 -2.49 13.97 12.81
C GLY A 503 -3.90 13.43 13.02
N GLY A 504 -4.29 13.22 14.28
CA GLY A 504 -5.58 12.66 14.65
C GLY A 504 -5.72 12.53 16.16
N LYS A 505 -6.95 12.31 16.64
CA LYS A 505 -7.27 12.21 18.08
C LYS A 505 -7.79 10.84 18.51
N GLU A 506 -7.90 9.89 17.58
CA GLU A 506 -8.47 8.58 17.87
C GLU A 506 -7.49 7.74 18.73
N PRO A 507 -7.85 7.39 19.98
CA PRO A 507 -6.92 6.76 20.93
C PRO A 507 -6.31 5.44 20.46
N THR A 508 -7.09 4.63 19.75
CA THR A 508 -6.68 3.34 19.17
C THR A 508 -5.59 3.50 18.14
N THR A 509 -5.76 4.38 17.14
CA THR A 509 -4.71 4.70 16.16
C THR A 509 -3.46 5.25 16.85
N LEU A 510 -3.61 6.16 17.82
CA LEU A 510 -2.47 6.77 18.53
C LEU A 510 -1.67 5.73 19.32
N LYS A 511 -2.37 4.82 20.01
CA LYS A 511 -1.75 3.73 20.77
C LYS A 511 -0.99 2.78 19.86
N GLU A 512 -1.59 2.38 18.73
CA GLU A 512 -0.93 1.53 17.74
C GLU A 512 0.30 2.24 17.13
N LEU A 513 0.18 3.53 16.79
CA LEU A 513 1.29 4.31 16.24
C LEU A 513 2.45 4.43 17.23
N ALA A 514 2.19 4.76 18.50
CA ALA A 514 3.20 4.83 19.56
C ALA A 514 3.91 3.48 19.74
N ALA A 515 3.16 2.38 19.73
CA ALA A 515 3.72 1.03 19.81
C ALA A 515 4.63 0.70 18.62
N VAL A 516 4.27 1.11 17.40
CA VAL A 516 5.08 0.88 16.18
C VAL A 516 6.33 1.76 16.16
N LEU A 517 6.26 3.01 16.63
CA LEU A 517 7.43 3.89 16.77
C LEU A 517 8.47 3.29 17.74
N GLY A 518 7.99 2.68 18.82
CA GLY A 518 8.83 1.98 19.80
C GLY A 518 9.54 2.93 20.77
N LYS A 519 10.51 2.37 21.50
CA LYS A 519 11.22 3.05 22.58
C LYS A 519 12.69 3.29 22.24
N GLU A 520 13.19 4.47 22.60
CA GLU A 520 14.60 4.80 22.67
C GLU A 520 15.14 4.56 24.09
N THR A 521 16.42 4.21 24.20
CA THR A 521 17.09 4.09 25.51
C THR A 521 17.72 5.45 25.83
N ILE A 522 17.30 6.07 26.93
CA ILE A 522 17.86 7.31 27.42
C ILE A 522 18.65 7.07 28.72
N ASP A 523 19.74 7.82 28.87
CA ASP A 523 20.55 7.81 30.07
C ASP A 523 20.07 8.93 31.00
N THR A 524 19.70 8.56 32.22
CA THR A 524 19.25 9.49 33.26
C THR A 524 20.31 9.57 34.36
N TYR A 525 20.69 10.79 34.69
CA TYR A 525 21.64 11.09 35.76
C TYR A 525 20.87 11.74 36.91
N ASN A 526 20.77 11.05 38.05
CA ASN A 526 20.21 11.62 39.26
C ASN A 526 21.35 12.06 40.18
N THR A 527 21.42 13.36 40.44
CA THR A 527 22.32 13.97 41.42
C THR A 527 21.58 14.21 42.72
N GLY A 528 21.94 13.45 43.76
CA GLY A 528 21.44 13.67 45.12
C GLY A 528 22.47 14.45 45.94
N GLU A 529 22.09 15.63 46.42
CA GLU A 529 22.89 16.44 47.34
C GLU A 529 22.32 16.32 48.76
N SER A 530 23.12 15.82 49.69
CA SER A 530 22.75 15.77 51.12
C SER A 530 23.55 16.81 51.89
N ARG A 531 22.84 17.77 52.50
CA ARG A 531 23.42 18.86 53.29
C ARG A 531 23.32 18.54 54.79
N GLY A 532 24.30 17.79 55.27
CA GLY A 532 24.57 17.59 56.71
C GLY A 532 25.73 18.47 57.18
N ARG A 533 26.51 18.01 58.16
CA ARG A 533 27.72 18.70 58.65
C ARG A 533 28.87 18.76 57.62
N GLU A 534 28.86 17.82 56.66
CA GLU A 534 29.67 17.83 55.45
C GLU A 534 28.75 17.58 54.24
N THR A 535 29.00 18.27 53.12
CA THR A 535 28.23 18.12 51.87
C THR A 535 28.66 16.85 51.15
N SER A 536 27.71 15.95 50.89
CA SER A 536 27.95 14.73 50.11
C SER A 536 27.13 14.75 48.82
N HIS A 537 27.80 14.44 47.70
CA HIS A 537 27.18 14.29 46.39
C HIS A 537 27.12 12.80 46.03
N SER A 538 25.91 12.33 45.73
CA SER A 538 25.65 11.01 45.19
C SER A 538 25.25 11.12 43.72
N PHE A 539 25.86 10.31 42.88
CA PHE A 539 25.52 10.21 41.45
C PHE A 539 24.95 8.82 41.20
N ASN A 540 23.69 8.77 40.75
CA ASN A 540 23.05 7.53 40.33
C ASN A 540 22.81 7.56 38.82
N TYR A 541 23.37 6.58 38.12
CA TYR A 541 23.22 6.42 36.68
C TYR A 541 22.21 5.32 36.39
N GLN A 542 21.12 5.68 35.72
CA GLN A 542 20.05 4.75 35.37
C GLN A 542 19.69 4.89 33.89
N LYS A 543 19.47 3.76 33.23
CA LYS A 543 18.94 3.72 31.86
C LYS A 543 17.43 3.56 31.91
N LEU A 544 16.72 4.32 31.08
CA LEU A 544 15.28 4.28 30.96
C LEU A 544 14.85 4.11 29.51
N GLY A 545 13.71 3.47 29.29
CA GLY A 545 13.06 3.38 27.99
C GLY A 545 12.05 4.50 27.82
N LYS A 546 12.29 5.42 26.88
CA LYS A 546 11.36 6.49 26.52
C LYS A 546 10.73 6.17 25.17
N GLU A 547 9.41 6.35 25.02
CA GLU A 547 8.77 6.25 23.70
C GLU A 547 9.26 7.38 22.79
N LEU A 548 9.48 7.11 21.49
CA LEU A 548 9.88 8.16 20.56
C LEU A 548 8.88 9.32 20.52
N MET A 549 7.60 8.98 20.65
CA MET A 549 6.52 9.93 20.82
C MET A 549 5.39 9.22 21.57
N SER A 550 4.99 9.78 22.71
CA SER A 550 3.87 9.30 23.50
C SER A 550 2.53 9.60 22.82
N GLN A 551 1.45 8.94 23.25
CA GLN A 551 0.11 9.19 22.71
C GLN A 551 -0.33 10.65 22.85
N ASP A 552 0.06 11.32 23.94
CA ASP A 552 -0.24 12.74 24.17
C ASP A 552 0.53 13.64 23.19
N GLU A 553 1.84 13.41 23.02
CA GLU A 553 2.65 14.14 22.04
C GLU A 553 2.14 13.93 20.60
N LEU A 554 1.66 12.72 20.27
CA LEU A 554 1.04 12.43 18.97
C LEU A 554 -0.31 13.14 18.79
N ALA A 555 -1.11 13.27 19.86
CA ALA A 555 -2.41 13.94 19.83
C ALA A 555 -2.29 15.47 19.65
N VAL A 556 -1.19 16.05 20.17
CA VAL A 556 -0.88 17.50 20.09
C VAL A 556 0.19 17.80 19.03
N MET A 557 0.44 16.86 18.12
CA MET A 557 1.42 17.05 17.04
C MET A 557 1.05 18.24 16.15
N ASP A 558 2.04 19.07 15.85
CA ASP A 558 1.88 20.25 14.98
C ASP A 558 1.24 19.87 13.63
N GLY A 559 0.24 20.64 13.20
CA GLY A 559 -0.50 20.41 11.97
C GLY A 559 0.36 20.54 10.71
N GLY A 560 1.53 21.19 10.78
CA GLY A 560 2.52 21.22 9.72
C GLY A 560 3.37 19.95 9.59
N LYS A 561 3.33 19.05 10.58
CA LYS A 561 4.16 17.84 10.65
C LYS A 561 3.39 16.57 10.35
N CYS A 562 4.12 15.54 9.97
CA CYS A 562 3.63 14.21 9.73
C CYS A 562 4.67 13.17 10.15
N ILE A 563 4.18 11.97 10.42
CA ILE A 563 5.03 10.81 10.69
C ILE A 563 4.95 9.88 9.49
N LEU A 564 6.10 9.59 8.91
CA LEU A 564 6.24 8.62 7.82
C LEU A 564 6.86 7.34 8.37
N GLN A 565 6.22 6.22 8.07
CA GLN A 565 6.74 4.88 8.29
C GLN A 565 6.89 4.19 6.94
N LEU A 566 8.11 3.78 6.63
CA LEU A 566 8.40 3.01 5.42
C LEU A 566 9.08 1.70 5.83
N ARG A 567 8.64 0.59 5.22
CA ARG A 567 9.15 -0.73 5.54
C ARG A 567 10.66 -0.82 5.38
N GLY A 568 11.34 -1.32 6.41
CA GLY A 568 12.79 -1.58 6.40
C GLY A 568 13.66 -0.34 6.62
N VAL A 569 13.08 0.81 6.94
CA VAL A 569 13.79 2.01 7.40
C VAL A 569 13.23 2.48 8.74
N ARG A 570 13.94 3.41 9.38
CA ARG A 570 13.48 4.07 10.61
C ARG A 570 12.30 5.00 10.30
N PRO A 571 11.38 5.25 11.26
CA PRO A 571 10.30 6.20 11.06
C PRO A 571 10.84 7.63 10.97
N PHE A 572 10.16 8.49 10.22
CA PHE A 572 10.53 9.90 10.04
C PHE A 572 9.47 10.80 10.66
N LEU A 573 9.91 11.83 11.37
CA LEU A 573 9.08 12.97 11.75
C LEU A 573 9.48 14.12 10.83
N SER A 574 8.58 14.56 9.96
CA SER A 574 8.92 15.51 8.89
C SER A 574 7.77 16.45 8.59
N ASP A 575 8.08 17.57 7.95
CA ASP A 575 7.04 18.52 7.53
C ASP A 575 6.22 17.94 6.39
N LYS A 576 4.94 18.33 6.33
CA LYS A 576 4.06 18.08 5.19
C LYS A 576 4.58 18.77 3.94
N TYR A 577 4.32 18.19 2.77
CA TYR A 577 4.78 18.74 1.51
C TYR A 577 4.00 20.00 1.13
N ASP A 578 4.70 21.10 0.85
CA ASP A 578 4.09 22.36 0.42
C ASP A 578 3.78 22.35 -1.08
N ILE A 579 2.49 22.34 -1.41
CA ILE A 579 2.01 22.28 -2.81
C ILE A 579 2.53 23.42 -3.67
N THR A 580 2.79 24.60 -3.09
CA THR A 580 3.19 25.80 -3.82
C THR A 580 4.58 25.65 -4.44
N LYS A 581 5.39 24.75 -3.88
CA LYS A 581 6.74 24.43 -4.36
C LYS A 581 6.73 23.44 -5.51
N HIS A 582 5.59 22.82 -5.81
CA HIS A 582 5.51 21.84 -6.88
C HIS A 582 5.64 22.53 -8.26
N PRO A 583 6.47 22.02 -9.19
CA PRO A 583 6.67 22.65 -10.51
C PRO A 583 5.39 22.89 -11.32
N ASN A 584 4.39 22.02 -11.14
CA ASN A 584 3.10 22.07 -11.81
C ASN A 584 2.02 22.89 -11.06
N PHE A 585 2.31 23.48 -9.90
CA PHE A 585 1.35 24.25 -9.10
C PHE A 585 0.70 25.39 -9.87
N LYS A 586 1.48 26.13 -10.66
CA LYS A 586 1.00 27.22 -11.53
C LYS A 586 -0.11 26.82 -12.54
N TYR A 587 -0.36 25.53 -12.73
CA TYR A 587 -1.38 25.01 -13.65
C TYR A 587 -2.64 24.51 -12.95
N THR A 588 -2.72 24.62 -11.62
CA THR A 588 -3.90 24.26 -10.83
C THR A 588 -4.75 25.49 -10.53
N ALA A 589 -6.02 25.27 -10.17
CA ALA A 589 -6.92 26.33 -9.74
C ALA A 589 -6.45 27.01 -8.44
N ASP A 590 -5.80 26.24 -7.54
CA ASP A 590 -5.21 26.79 -6.30
C ASP A 590 -4.20 27.93 -6.56
N ALA A 591 -3.53 27.93 -7.73
CA ALA A 591 -2.62 28.99 -8.11
C ALA A 591 -3.31 30.15 -8.85
N SER A 592 -4.37 29.87 -9.59
CA SER A 592 -5.17 30.86 -10.31
C SER A 592 -6.51 30.28 -10.72
N ASP A 593 -7.60 30.99 -10.40
CA ASP A 593 -8.97 30.62 -10.77
C ASP A 593 -9.17 30.41 -12.28
N LYS A 594 -8.29 30.97 -13.12
CA LYS A 594 -8.30 30.76 -14.58
C LYS A 594 -8.03 29.30 -14.98
N ASN A 595 -7.43 28.52 -14.09
CA ASN A 595 -7.14 27.10 -14.29
C ASN A 595 -8.26 26.20 -13.75
N THR A 596 -9.39 26.75 -13.31
CA THR A 596 -10.56 25.98 -12.90
C THR A 596 -11.05 25.13 -14.07
N PHE A 597 -11.23 23.83 -13.81
CA PHE A 597 -11.74 22.89 -14.78
C PHE A 597 -13.27 22.89 -14.78
N ASP A 598 -13.85 23.12 -15.96
CA ASP A 598 -15.29 23.09 -16.18
C ASP A 598 -15.70 21.72 -16.71
N ILE A 599 -16.35 20.93 -15.84
CA ILE A 599 -16.80 19.56 -16.16
C ILE A 599 -17.93 19.60 -17.19
N GLU A 600 -18.88 20.55 -17.07
CA GLU A 600 -20.01 20.62 -17.99
C GLU A 600 -19.52 20.99 -19.40
N ALA A 601 -18.63 21.99 -19.50
CA ALA A 601 -18.05 22.35 -20.79
C ALA A 601 -17.19 21.22 -21.39
N PHE A 602 -16.52 20.42 -20.55
CA PHE A 602 -15.74 19.28 -21.01
C PHE A 602 -16.60 18.13 -21.53
N LEU A 603 -17.73 17.85 -20.88
CA LEU A 603 -18.67 16.80 -21.29
C LEU A 603 -19.64 17.26 -22.38
N SER A 604 -19.83 18.58 -22.54
CA SER A 604 -20.75 19.09 -23.55
C SER A 604 -20.30 18.70 -24.96
N THR A 605 -21.17 18.01 -25.69
CA THR A 605 -21.04 17.71 -27.11
C THR A 605 -21.38 18.90 -28.01
N ARG A 606 -21.72 20.07 -27.42
CA ARG A 606 -22.02 21.31 -28.15
C ARG A 606 -20.73 21.88 -28.76
N LEU A 607 -20.55 21.62 -30.06
CA LEU A 607 -19.53 22.27 -30.88
C LEU A 607 -19.70 23.79 -30.83
N LYS A 608 -18.71 24.51 -30.28
CA LYS A 608 -18.61 25.97 -30.43
C LYS A 608 -17.97 26.27 -31.78
N LEU A 609 -18.80 26.35 -32.82
CA LEU A 609 -18.38 26.73 -34.17
C LEU A 609 -17.78 28.14 -34.14
N LYS A 610 -16.53 28.30 -34.61
CA LYS A 610 -16.00 29.64 -34.87
C LYS A 610 -16.65 30.20 -36.14
N PRO A 611 -16.81 31.53 -36.28
CA PRO A 611 -17.51 32.14 -37.43
C PRO A 611 -17.00 31.74 -38.83
N ASN A 612 -15.77 31.24 -38.94
CA ASN A 612 -15.12 30.87 -40.21
C ASN A 612 -14.71 29.37 -40.26
N GLU A 613 -15.24 28.54 -39.37
CA GLU A 613 -14.89 27.11 -39.31
C GLU A 613 -15.80 26.33 -40.26
N VAL A 614 -15.20 25.75 -41.30
CA VAL A 614 -15.91 24.87 -42.25
C VAL A 614 -16.18 23.55 -41.54
N CYS A 615 -17.45 23.18 -41.43
CA CYS A 615 -17.87 21.92 -40.81
C CYS A 615 -18.76 21.13 -41.76
N ASP A 616 -18.54 19.82 -41.81
CA ASP A 616 -19.40 18.89 -42.51
C ASP A 616 -20.71 18.74 -41.72
N VAL A 617 -21.80 19.23 -42.30
CA VAL A 617 -23.14 19.13 -41.73
C VAL A 617 -23.80 17.90 -42.34
N TYR A 618 -24.15 16.94 -41.49
CA TYR A 618 -24.95 15.79 -41.88
C TYR A 618 -26.40 16.03 -41.44
N GLU A 619 -27.31 16.13 -42.41
CA GLU A 619 -28.75 16.07 -42.12
C GLU A 619 -29.11 14.63 -41.76
N VAL A 620 -29.58 14.44 -40.53
CA VAL A 620 -30.17 13.17 -40.09
C VAL A 620 -31.67 13.37 -40.05
N ASP A 621 -32.38 12.73 -40.97
CA ASP A 621 -33.83 12.81 -41.05
C ASP A 621 -34.44 11.97 -39.91
N THR A 622 -35.03 12.63 -38.92
CA THR A 622 -35.64 11.96 -37.76
C THR A 622 -37.08 11.50 -38.02
N GLN A 623 -37.57 11.58 -39.25
CA GLN A 623 -38.88 11.02 -39.62
C GLN A 623 -38.76 9.54 -39.99
N GLY A 624 -38.61 8.70 -38.97
CA GLY A 624 -38.60 7.24 -39.15
C GLY A 624 -38.38 6.45 -37.86
N ALA A 625 -38.82 6.99 -36.71
CA ALA A 625 -38.91 6.25 -35.44
C ALA A 625 -40.36 5.87 -35.15
#